data_AF-A0A428Z1V2-F1
#
_entry.id   AF-A0A428Z1V2-F1
#
_cell.length_a   1.000
_cell.length_b   1.000
_cell.length_c   1.000
_cell.angle_alpha   90.00
_cell.angle_beta   90.00
_cell.angle_gamma   90.00
#
_symmetry.space_group_name_H-M   'P 1'
#
loop_
_entity.id
_entity.type
_entity.pdbx_description
1 polymer ?
#
loop_
_entity_poly.entity_id
_entity_poly.type
_entity_poly.pdbx_seq_one_letter_code
_entity_poly.pdbx_strand_id
1 'polypeptide(L)'
;MRRHGLGTLMVAILLCAGCTGDEPSPNGPAPAPKLVAADAVNQSIVDLRSAGAVRYNGSLTAPAGDNVTMQVTVTKAGEATGELSVNGLPATVLVVDHTLYLKAGLDFWLKLSGVPDSTAPTVADHWVKAPGVLLGVDIERIFDTETLPGLFGKPLADQTPDAVKRTKVAGQDVLEVPTDAGVLYLGVNPPYGLVRFDLTKSGKTDPTKVRDLAFSVSDATNDMAALYRDLAAKTAELETAYDPFTGVKQGTYKFQNCSVNSCAIVVELTNVGKQAVRVAVKATWTGGGNVIGSCESRVGPLQPSQAGSATCTLSSPQWTQFYRRAQSVAGQHPYGAEWTAMALITPPDPAGLRTLASSAETPVANAQGNQHIYVIRDDAGKDDKQIWKYGVATGPDWRKIPEEQLRFCTAGCVVDEVAATGDPASAHALARQLVDAYRGRVGQCPPAQWVGCSPK
;
A
#
# COMPACT_ATOMS: atom_id res chain seq x y z
N MET A 1 67.65 -74.69 -28.15
CA MET A 1 66.44 -74.16 -27.50
C MET A 1 65.53 -73.63 -28.61
N ARG A 2 64.51 -74.40 -29.02
CA ARG A 2 63.05 -74.15 -28.82
C ARG A 2 62.61 -72.75 -29.25
N ARG A 3 61.56 -72.51 -30.07
CA ARG A 3 60.62 -73.32 -30.88
C ARG A 3 59.65 -72.30 -31.54
N HIS A 4 59.26 -72.53 -32.79
CA HIS A 4 58.00 -72.10 -33.49
C HIS A 4 57.75 -70.59 -33.71
N GLY A 5 57.24 -70.07 -34.84
CA GLY A 5 56.47 -70.64 -35.96
C GLY A 5 55.00 -70.18 -35.92
N LEU A 6 54.46 -69.71 -37.06
CA LEU A 6 53.09 -69.21 -37.36
C LEU A 6 52.81 -67.73 -36.99
N GLY A 7 52.16 -66.88 -37.79
CA GLY A 7 51.33 -67.08 -38.98
C GLY A 7 49.92 -66.51 -38.77
N THR A 8 49.40 -65.74 -39.75
CA THR A 8 48.00 -65.22 -39.89
C THR A 8 47.60 -64.12 -38.87
N LEU A 9 46.80 -63.10 -39.16
CA LEU A 9 45.54 -63.04 -39.92
C LEU A 9 45.19 -61.57 -40.29
N MET A 10 44.79 -61.28 -41.53
CA MET A 10 44.10 -60.03 -41.91
C MET A 10 42.68 -60.05 -41.34
N VAL A 11 42.28 -58.98 -40.63
CA VAL A 11 40.88 -58.73 -40.27
C VAL A 11 40.41 -57.51 -41.07
N ALA A 12 39.52 -57.73 -42.03
CA ALA A 12 38.73 -56.69 -42.67
C ALA A 12 37.51 -56.40 -41.79
N ILE A 13 37.47 -55.22 -41.17
CA ILE A 13 36.31 -54.73 -40.42
C ILE A 13 35.45 -53.92 -41.37
N LEU A 14 34.27 -54.46 -41.72
CA LEU A 14 33.17 -53.72 -42.34
C LEU A 14 32.62 -52.71 -41.31
N LEU A 15 32.76 -51.42 -41.60
CA LEU A 15 32.07 -50.33 -40.90
C LEU A 15 30.68 -50.15 -41.53
N CYS A 16 29.65 -50.75 -40.93
CA CYS A 16 28.27 -50.36 -41.18
C CYS A 16 27.98 -49.09 -40.38
N ALA A 17 27.92 -47.95 -41.07
CA ALA A 17 27.38 -46.70 -40.53
C ALA A 17 25.85 -46.81 -40.44
N GLY A 18 25.34 -47.24 -39.28
CA GLY A 18 23.94 -47.10 -38.92
C GLY A 18 23.69 -45.71 -38.34
N CYS A 19 23.10 -44.81 -39.13
CA CYS A 19 22.47 -43.61 -38.60
C CYS A 19 21.19 -44.01 -37.88
N THR A 20 21.22 -44.11 -36.55
CA THR A 20 19.98 -44.13 -35.75
C THR A 20 19.55 -42.67 -35.58
N GLY A 21 18.64 -42.22 -36.45
CA GLY A 21 17.87 -41.02 -36.18
C GLY A 21 16.95 -41.29 -35.00
N ASP A 22 17.11 -40.53 -33.92
CA ASP A 22 16.14 -40.45 -32.84
C ASP A 22 14.82 -39.90 -33.41
N GLU A 23 13.93 -40.80 -33.84
CA GLU A 23 12.53 -40.44 -34.07
C GLU A 23 11.85 -40.27 -32.70
N PRO A 24 11.19 -39.14 -32.42
CA PRO A 24 10.47 -38.94 -31.17
C PRO A 24 9.40 -40.02 -31.00
N SER A 25 9.44 -40.75 -29.87
CA SER A 25 8.41 -41.73 -29.52
C SER A 25 7.03 -41.06 -29.53
N PRO A 26 6.02 -41.62 -30.23
CA PRO A 26 4.65 -41.09 -30.24
C PRO A 26 3.98 -41.08 -28.86
N ASN A 27 4.58 -41.73 -27.86
CA ASN A 27 4.08 -41.86 -26.50
C ASN A 27 4.97 -41.13 -25.46
N GLY A 28 5.89 -40.27 -25.90
CA GLY A 28 6.63 -39.39 -24.99
C GLY A 28 5.72 -38.34 -24.35
N PRO A 29 6.04 -37.83 -23.14
CA PRO A 29 5.35 -36.67 -22.59
C PRO A 29 5.34 -35.56 -23.63
N ALA A 30 4.17 -34.94 -23.85
CA ALA A 30 4.06 -33.80 -24.75
C ALA A 30 5.12 -32.74 -24.34
N PRO A 31 5.83 -32.12 -25.30
CA PRO A 31 6.80 -31.09 -24.98
C PRO A 31 6.15 -30.01 -24.11
N ALA A 32 6.80 -29.64 -23.02
CA ALA A 32 6.30 -28.57 -22.15
C ALA A 32 6.02 -27.32 -23.00
N PRO A 33 4.88 -26.64 -22.82
CA PRO A 33 4.56 -25.43 -23.55
C PRO A 33 5.70 -24.41 -23.43
N LYS A 34 6.11 -23.81 -24.55
CA LYS A 34 7.10 -22.72 -24.51
C LYS A 34 6.48 -21.51 -23.82
N LEU A 35 7.13 -21.05 -22.75
CA LEU A 35 6.73 -19.85 -22.03
C LEU A 35 6.78 -18.62 -22.96
N VAL A 36 5.73 -17.80 -22.92
CA VAL A 36 5.63 -16.52 -23.63
C VAL A 36 5.65 -15.32 -22.66
N ALA A 37 5.70 -14.09 -23.18
CA ALA A 37 5.68 -12.88 -22.38
C ALA A 37 4.39 -12.76 -21.55
N ALA A 38 3.25 -13.18 -22.11
CA ALA A 38 1.98 -13.23 -21.39
C ALA A 38 2.00 -14.18 -20.19
N ASP A 39 2.77 -15.26 -20.29
CA ASP A 39 2.99 -16.21 -19.22
C ASP A 39 3.80 -15.57 -18.07
N ALA A 40 4.86 -14.82 -18.39
CA ALA A 40 5.63 -14.05 -17.41
C ALA A 40 4.78 -12.95 -16.74
N VAL A 41 3.96 -12.23 -17.50
CA VAL A 41 3.02 -11.23 -16.95
C VAL A 41 2.03 -11.88 -15.99
N ASN A 42 1.41 -13.00 -16.38
CA ASN A 42 0.47 -13.71 -15.51
C ASN A 42 1.14 -14.18 -14.21
N GLN A 43 2.35 -14.74 -14.28
CA GLN A 43 3.08 -15.14 -13.08
C GLN A 43 3.38 -13.93 -12.16
N SER A 44 3.82 -12.80 -12.74
CA SER A 44 4.09 -11.57 -11.99
C SER A 44 2.85 -11.03 -11.25
N ILE A 45 1.66 -11.18 -11.85
CA ILE A 45 0.38 -10.79 -11.26
C ILE A 45 0.04 -11.69 -10.07
N VAL A 46 0.24 -13.01 -10.22
CA VAL A 46 0.01 -13.97 -9.14
C VAL A 46 0.97 -13.71 -7.99
N ASP A 47 2.24 -13.40 -8.27
CA ASP A 47 3.22 -13.00 -7.28
C ASP A 47 2.81 -11.73 -6.54
N LEU A 48 2.39 -10.69 -7.27
CA LEU A 48 1.91 -9.43 -6.70
C LEU A 48 0.73 -9.66 -5.73
N ARG A 49 -0.27 -10.46 -6.13
CA ARG A 49 -1.42 -10.85 -5.29
C ARG A 49 -1.02 -11.67 -4.07
N SER A 50 0.09 -12.40 -4.15
CA SER A 50 0.57 -13.24 -3.06
C SER A 50 1.41 -12.49 -2.03
N ALA A 51 1.77 -11.21 -2.26
CA ALA A 51 2.46 -10.40 -1.28
C ALA A 51 1.55 -10.05 -0.10
N GLY A 52 2.11 -10.05 1.10
CA GLY A 52 1.40 -9.58 2.30
C GLY A 52 1.45 -8.06 2.47
N ALA A 53 2.48 -7.43 1.92
CA ALA A 53 2.57 -5.99 1.77
C ALA A 53 3.45 -5.61 0.57
N VAL A 54 3.14 -4.49 -0.07
CA VAL A 54 3.86 -3.98 -1.24
C VAL A 54 4.18 -2.51 -1.05
N ARG A 55 5.42 -2.12 -1.36
CA ARG A 55 5.83 -0.73 -1.42
C ARG A 55 5.79 -0.24 -2.86
N TYR A 56 5.10 0.88 -3.05
CA TYR A 56 4.99 1.60 -4.30
C TYR A 56 5.75 2.92 -4.21
N ASN A 57 6.56 3.21 -5.21
CA ASN A 57 7.27 4.49 -5.33
C ASN A 57 7.18 5.00 -6.76
N GLY A 58 6.58 6.16 -6.95
CA GLY A 58 6.36 6.68 -8.30
C GLY A 58 5.51 7.93 -8.35
N SER A 59 4.91 8.16 -9.50
CA SER A 59 4.07 9.32 -9.76
C SER A 59 2.91 9.00 -10.70
N LEU A 60 1.94 9.90 -10.72
CA LEU A 60 0.84 9.94 -11.68
C LEU A 60 0.42 11.39 -11.92
N THR A 61 -0.31 11.60 -13.01
CA THR A 61 -1.02 12.85 -13.29
C THR A 61 -2.49 12.67 -12.92
N ALA A 62 -2.98 13.44 -11.95
CA ALA A 62 -4.39 13.45 -11.54
C ALA A 62 -5.29 14.01 -12.67
N PRO A 63 -6.62 13.75 -12.64
CA PRO A 63 -7.56 14.26 -13.65
C PRO A 63 -7.50 15.79 -13.81
N ALA A 64 -7.24 16.53 -12.73
CA ALA A 64 -7.10 17.98 -12.71
C ALA A 64 -5.78 18.49 -13.35
N GLY A 65 -4.86 17.59 -13.70
CA GLY A 65 -3.54 17.91 -14.24
C GLY A 65 -2.44 18.02 -13.18
N ASP A 66 -2.78 17.85 -11.90
CA ASP A 66 -1.81 17.87 -10.81
C ASP A 66 -0.85 16.68 -10.88
N ASN A 67 0.43 16.94 -10.70
CA ASN A 67 1.43 15.88 -10.58
C ASN A 67 1.44 15.37 -9.14
N VAL A 68 1.14 14.08 -8.97
CA VAL A 68 1.11 13.41 -7.67
C VAL A 68 2.28 12.45 -7.60
N THR A 69 3.21 12.66 -6.66
CA THR A 69 4.25 11.68 -6.34
C THR A 69 3.88 10.95 -5.07
N MET A 70 4.22 9.66 -4.96
CA MET A 70 3.87 8.86 -3.80
C MET A 70 4.97 7.85 -3.47
N GLN A 71 5.19 7.67 -2.18
CA GLN A 71 5.93 6.58 -1.60
C GLN A 71 5.07 5.96 -0.49
N VAL A 72 4.33 4.90 -0.84
CA VAL A 72 3.36 4.27 0.07
C VAL A 72 3.65 2.79 0.19
N THR A 73 3.45 2.24 1.40
CA THR A 73 3.42 0.81 1.63
C THR A 73 1.99 0.40 1.93
N VAL A 74 1.49 -0.59 1.20
CA VAL A 74 0.10 -1.06 1.23
C VAL A 74 0.09 -2.51 1.65
N THR A 75 -0.75 -2.87 2.63
CA THR A 75 -0.98 -4.25 3.05
C THR A 75 -1.89 -4.97 2.06
N LYS A 76 -1.94 -6.29 2.13
CA LYS A 76 -2.91 -7.10 1.36
C LYS A 76 -4.38 -6.72 1.64
N ALA A 77 -4.69 -6.19 2.83
CA ALA A 77 -6.05 -5.78 3.18
C ALA A 77 -6.37 -4.33 2.78
N GLY A 78 -5.43 -3.61 2.15
CA GLY A 78 -5.63 -2.26 1.63
C GLY A 78 -5.30 -1.14 2.62
N GLU A 79 -4.87 -1.47 3.86
CA GLU A 79 -4.30 -0.44 4.73
C GLU A 79 -3.00 0.10 4.16
N ALA A 80 -2.80 1.41 4.24
CA ALA A 80 -1.65 2.05 3.63
C ALA A 80 -1.06 3.12 4.52
N THR A 81 0.25 3.29 4.44
CA THR A 81 0.92 4.47 5.01
C THR A 81 2.14 4.86 4.19
N GLY A 82 2.48 6.15 4.25
CA GLY A 82 3.65 6.68 3.59
C GLY A 82 3.52 8.18 3.36
N GLU A 83 4.19 8.66 2.32
CA GLU A 83 4.19 10.06 1.94
C GLU A 83 3.63 10.21 0.53
N LEU A 84 2.96 11.34 0.29
CA LEU A 84 2.61 11.81 -1.04
C LEU A 84 3.05 13.26 -1.20
N SER A 85 3.15 13.72 -2.43
CA SER A 85 3.19 15.14 -2.72
C SER A 85 2.29 15.48 -3.90
N VAL A 86 1.62 16.64 -3.83
CA VAL A 86 0.83 17.20 -4.93
C VAL A 86 1.54 18.46 -5.40
N ASN A 87 1.99 18.49 -6.65
CA ASN A 87 2.78 19.58 -7.22
C ASN A 87 3.99 19.95 -6.34
N GLY A 88 4.62 18.94 -5.71
CA GLY A 88 5.78 19.09 -4.82
C GLY A 88 5.46 19.50 -3.38
N LEU A 89 4.19 19.66 -3.02
CA LEU A 89 3.77 19.96 -1.64
C LEU A 89 3.54 18.64 -0.89
N PRO A 90 4.28 18.37 0.19
CA PRO A 90 4.24 17.08 0.86
C PRO A 90 3.02 16.93 1.77
N ALA A 91 2.55 15.68 1.89
CA ALA A 91 1.57 15.23 2.87
C ALA A 91 1.86 13.79 3.29
N THR A 92 1.64 13.49 4.57
CA THR A 92 1.66 12.11 5.06
C THR A 92 0.31 11.46 4.79
N VAL A 93 0.34 10.19 4.39
CA VAL A 93 -0.81 9.37 4.03
C VAL A 93 -1.04 8.29 5.09
N LEU A 94 -2.31 8.10 5.43
CA LEU A 94 -2.79 6.95 6.18
C LEU A 94 -4.11 6.49 5.56
N VAL A 95 -4.20 5.20 5.22
CA VAL A 95 -5.46 4.53 4.87
C VAL A 95 -5.70 3.46 5.90
N VAL A 96 -6.80 3.56 6.63
CA VAL A 96 -7.25 2.60 7.63
C VAL A 96 -8.77 2.54 7.60
N ASP A 97 -9.33 1.33 7.70
CA ASP A 97 -10.78 1.09 7.58
C ASP A 97 -11.39 1.77 6.33
N HIS A 98 -10.73 1.52 5.18
CA HIS A 98 -11.12 2.05 3.86
C HIS A 98 -11.27 3.59 3.80
N THR A 99 -10.64 4.30 4.75
CA THR A 99 -10.73 5.76 4.86
C THR A 99 -9.35 6.38 4.70
N LEU A 100 -9.25 7.32 3.77
CA LEU A 100 -8.05 8.11 3.55
C LEU A 100 -7.97 9.27 4.54
N TYR A 101 -6.81 9.38 5.18
CA TYR A 101 -6.41 10.49 6.02
C TYR A 101 -5.12 11.10 5.49
N LEU A 102 -5.08 12.44 5.49
CA LEU A 102 -3.92 13.22 5.08
C LEU A 102 -3.49 14.13 6.22
N LYS A 103 -2.18 14.31 6.39
CA LYS A 103 -1.59 15.31 7.28
C LYS A 103 -0.58 16.13 6.50
N ALA A 104 -0.79 17.43 6.44
CA ALA A 104 0.01 18.32 5.60
C ALA A 104 0.06 19.73 6.17
N GLY A 105 1.05 20.50 5.75
CA GLY A 105 1.21 21.91 6.12
C GLY A 105 0.21 22.83 5.43
N LEU A 106 0.16 24.10 5.87
CA LEU A 106 -0.76 25.12 5.37
C LEU A 106 -0.72 25.28 3.83
N ASP A 107 0.47 25.35 3.25
CA ASP A 107 0.64 25.57 1.80
C ASP A 107 0.04 24.45 0.95
N PHE A 108 0.07 23.20 1.45
CA PHE A 108 -0.58 22.07 0.80
C PHE A 108 -2.10 22.29 0.75
N TRP A 109 -2.71 22.61 1.89
CA TRP A 109 -4.15 22.78 1.98
C TRP A 109 -4.68 23.98 1.19
N LEU A 110 -3.92 25.08 1.11
CA LEU A 110 -4.29 26.26 0.32
C LEU A 110 -4.25 26.01 -1.19
N LYS A 111 -3.41 25.08 -1.65
CA LYS A 111 -3.24 24.78 -3.09
C LYS A 111 -3.98 23.52 -3.51
N LEU A 112 -4.52 22.75 -2.56
CA LEU A 112 -5.28 21.55 -2.86
C LEU A 112 -6.67 21.93 -3.37
N SER A 113 -6.93 21.58 -4.63
CA SER A 113 -8.25 21.75 -5.25
C SER A 113 -9.35 21.09 -4.41
N GLY A 114 -10.46 21.79 -4.19
CA GLY A 114 -11.63 21.27 -3.48
C GLY A 114 -11.65 21.51 -1.96
N VAL A 115 -10.62 22.12 -1.38
CA VAL A 115 -10.61 22.59 0.01
C VAL A 115 -10.79 24.12 0.02
N PRO A 116 -11.79 24.68 0.74
CA PRO A 116 -11.91 26.12 0.87
C PRO A 116 -10.71 26.75 1.58
N ASP A 117 -10.22 27.90 1.10
CA ASP A 117 -9.08 28.63 1.71
C ASP A 117 -9.28 28.90 3.20
N SER A 118 -10.52 29.15 3.63
CA SER A 118 -10.88 29.38 5.03
C SER A 118 -10.67 28.15 5.94
N THR A 119 -10.63 26.95 5.37
CA THR A 119 -10.47 25.68 6.08
C THR A 119 -8.99 25.38 6.33
N ALA A 120 -8.11 25.79 5.41
CA ALA A 120 -6.69 25.43 5.42
C ALA A 120 -5.95 25.79 6.73
N PRO A 121 -6.10 27.00 7.33
CA PRO A 121 -5.46 27.34 8.60
C PRO A 121 -5.93 26.50 9.80
N THR A 122 -7.17 25.98 9.74
CA THR A 122 -7.71 25.14 10.80
C THR A 122 -7.09 23.75 10.78
N VAL A 123 -6.91 23.19 9.58
CA VAL A 123 -6.49 21.80 9.38
C VAL A 123 -4.99 21.61 9.13
N ALA A 124 -4.25 22.71 8.93
CA ALA A 124 -2.79 22.68 8.80
C ALA A 124 -2.13 21.90 9.94
N ASP A 125 -1.22 21.00 9.58
CA ASP A 125 -0.45 20.12 10.47
C ASP A 125 -1.27 19.12 11.29
N HIS A 126 -2.56 18.98 10.99
CA HIS A 126 -3.46 18.00 11.59
C HIS A 126 -3.80 16.88 10.60
N TRP A 127 -4.19 15.74 11.14
CA TRP A 127 -4.83 14.69 10.36
C TRP A 127 -6.22 15.14 9.90
N VAL A 128 -6.54 14.88 8.65
CA VAL A 128 -7.79 15.27 8.01
C VAL A 128 -8.32 14.09 7.23
N LYS A 129 -9.57 13.72 7.48
CA LYS A 129 -10.27 12.77 6.62
C LYS A 129 -10.45 13.38 5.24
N ALA A 130 -9.98 12.71 4.22
CA ALA A 130 -10.09 13.13 2.83
C ALA A 130 -10.88 12.09 2.03
N PRO A 131 -11.81 12.50 1.13
CA PRO A 131 -12.42 11.56 0.21
C PRO A 131 -11.34 11.12 -0.80
N GLY A 132 -11.34 9.84 -1.20
CA GLY A 132 -10.39 9.34 -2.20
C GLY A 132 -10.40 10.15 -3.50
N VAL A 133 -11.56 10.70 -3.88
CA VAL A 133 -11.67 11.59 -5.06
C VAL A 133 -10.96 12.94 -4.92
N LEU A 134 -10.57 13.38 -3.72
CA LEU A 134 -9.92 14.69 -3.51
C LEU A 134 -8.58 14.78 -4.23
N LEU A 135 -7.84 13.67 -4.28
CA LEU A 135 -6.59 13.56 -5.03
C LEU A 135 -6.83 13.18 -6.50
N GLY A 136 -8.09 13.03 -6.91
CA GLY A 136 -8.48 12.42 -8.17
C GLY A 136 -8.09 10.94 -8.30
N VAL A 137 -7.62 10.34 -7.20
CA VAL A 137 -7.04 8.99 -7.12
C VAL A 137 -7.54 8.31 -5.86
N ASP A 138 -8.27 7.22 -6.04
CA ASP A 138 -8.58 6.31 -4.95
C ASP A 138 -7.36 5.42 -4.68
N ILE A 139 -6.52 5.82 -3.71
CA ILE A 139 -5.26 5.15 -3.36
C ILE A 139 -5.50 3.67 -3.04
N GLU A 140 -6.56 3.38 -2.28
CA GLU A 140 -6.93 2.01 -1.93
C GLU A 140 -7.18 1.19 -3.20
N ARG A 141 -7.97 1.73 -4.13
CA ARG A 141 -8.32 1.03 -5.36
C ARG A 141 -7.17 0.91 -6.37
N ILE A 142 -6.27 1.90 -6.45
CA ILE A 142 -5.18 1.87 -7.44
C ILE A 142 -4.03 0.97 -6.97
N PHE A 143 -3.80 0.86 -5.66
CA PHE A 143 -2.65 0.10 -5.13
C PHE A 143 -3.03 -1.21 -4.44
N ASP A 144 -4.31 -1.53 -4.33
CA ASP A 144 -4.78 -2.85 -3.93
C ASP A 144 -4.23 -3.93 -4.88
N THR A 145 -3.58 -4.93 -4.30
CA THR A 145 -2.90 -6.00 -5.04
C THR A 145 -3.88 -6.90 -5.81
N GLU A 146 -5.16 -6.92 -5.45
CA GLU A 146 -6.17 -7.72 -6.14
C GLU A 146 -6.68 -7.03 -7.41
N THR A 147 -6.93 -5.72 -7.33
CA THR A 147 -7.52 -4.91 -8.41
C THR A 147 -6.51 -4.25 -9.34
N LEU A 148 -5.32 -3.85 -8.86
CA LEU A 148 -4.25 -3.24 -9.67
C LEU A 148 -3.89 -4.09 -10.91
N PRO A 149 -3.74 -5.43 -10.83
CA PRO A 149 -3.49 -6.26 -12.01
C PRO A 149 -4.49 -6.08 -13.16
N GLY A 150 -5.74 -5.74 -12.85
CA GLY A 150 -6.77 -5.45 -13.85
C GLY A 150 -6.45 -4.21 -14.71
N LEU A 151 -5.48 -3.39 -14.31
CA LEU A 151 -5.03 -2.19 -15.02
C LEU A 151 -3.87 -2.44 -15.99
N PHE A 152 -3.18 -3.57 -15.89
CA PHE A 152 -1.95 -3.82 -16.65
C PHE A 152 -2.15 -4.08 -18.14
N GLY A 153 -3.39 -4.38 -18.54
CA GLY A 153 -3.72 -4.65 -19.95
C GLY A 153 -3.19 -5.99 -20.45
N LYS A 154 -3.32 -6.21 -21.75
CA LYS A 154 -2.83 -7.41 -22.44
C LYS A 154 -1.50 -7.13 -23.13
N PRO A 155 -0.50 -8.03 -23.04
CA PRO A 155 0.72 -7.92 -23.84
C PRO A 155 0.44 -7.78 -25.33
N LEU A 156 1.19 -6.93 -26.01
CA LEU A 156 0.99 -6.64 -27.45
C LEU A 156 1.55 -7.71 -28.38
N ALA A 157 2.44 -8.59 -27.88
CA ALA A 157 3.08 -9.62 -28.68
C ALA A 157 3.28 -10.91 -27.87
N ASP A 158 3.01 -12.05 -28.51
CA ASP A 158 3.27 -13.38 -27.97
C ASP A 158 4.71 -13.81 -28.29
N GLN A 159 5.66 -13.11 -27.68
CA GLN A 159 7.09 -13.41 -27.78
C GLN A 159 7.56 -14.30 -26.63
N THR A 160 8.59 -15.11 -26.84
CA THR A 160 9.26 -15.78 -25.70
C THR A 160 9.97 -14.74 -24.82
N PRO A 161 10.12 -14.96 -23.50
CA PRO A 161 10.82 -14.02 -22.61
C PRO A 161 12.21 -13.61 -23.09
N ASP A 162 12.95 -14.49 -23.77
CA ASP A 162 14.28 -14.18 -24.33
C ASP A 162 14.25 -13.22 -25.51
N ALA A 163 13.13 -13.14 -26.23
CA ALA A 163 12.93 -12.20 -27.32
C ALA A 163 12.39 -10.84 -26.85
N VAL A 164 11.93 -10.76 -25.59
CA VAL A 164 11.50 -9.49 -24.98
C VAL A 164 12.72 -8.61 -24.72
N LYS A 165 12.57 -7.31 -25.00
CA LYS A 165 13.62 -6.32 -24.78
C LYS A 165 14.05 -6.33 -23.30
N ARG A 166 15.37 -6.45 -23.07
CA ARG A 166 15.98 -6.34 -21.74
C ARG A 166 16.44 -4.91 -21.49
N THR A 167 16.22 -4.39 -20.29
CA THR A 167 16.65 -3.06 -19.86
C THR A 167 16.97 -3.06 -18.36
N LYS A 168 17.30 -1.90 -17.80
CA LYS A 168 17.53 -1.71 -16.36
C LYS A 168 16.53 -0.74 -15.76
N VAL A 169 15.98 -1.09 -14.60
CA VAL A 169 15.19 -0.19 -13.74
C VAL A 169 15.85 -0.17 -12.36
N ALA A 170 16.26 1.01 -11.91
CA ALA A 170 16.97 1.18 -10.63
C ALA A 170 18.18 0.22 -10.45
N GLY A 171 18.88 -0.12 -11.55
CA GLY A 171 20.03 -1.04 -11.56
C GLY A 171 19.68 -2.52 -11.75
N GLN A 172 18.42 -2.93 -11.53
CA GLN A 172 17.94 -4.29 -11.72
C GLN A 172 17.66 -4.57 -13.20
N ASP A 173 18.13 -5.73 -13.69
CA ASP A 173 17.81 -6.20 -15.05
C ASP A 173 16.36 -6.65 -15.14
N VAL A 174 15.65 -6.13 -16.15
CA VAL A 174 14.22 -6.37 -16.35
C VAL A 174 13.87 -6.65 -17.81
N LEU A 175 12.77 -7.37 -18.02
CA LEU A 175 12.07 -7.50 -19.29
C LEU A 175 11.09 -6.34 -19.44
N GLU A 176 11.20 -5.58 -20.53
CA GLU A 176 10.28 -4.50 -20.90
C GLU A 176 9.16 -5.09 -21.76
N VAL A 177 7.98 -5.32 -21.16
CA VAL A 177 6.83 -5.97 -21.80
C VAL A 177 5.78 -4.92 -22.17
N PRO A 178 5.62 -4.56 -23.46
CA PRO A 178 4.58 -3.64 -23.91
C PRO A 178 3.19 -4.28 -23.79
N THR A 179 2.22 -3.52 -23.29
CA THR A 179 0.81 -3.88 -23.21
C THR A 179 -0.08 -2.85 -23.88
N ASP A 180 -1.37 -3.16 -24.07
CA ASP A 180 -2.35 -2.20 -24.56
C ASP A 180 -2.69 -1.08 -23.56
N ALA A 181 -2.21 -1.17 -22.32
CA ALA A 181 -2.35 -0.16 -21.28
C ALA A 181 -1.06 0.68 -21.04
N GLY A 182 0.10 0.15 -21.43
CA GLY A 182 1.40 0.79 -21.20
C GLY A 182 2.57 -0.19 -21.31
N VAL A 183 3.46 -0.15 -20.33
CA VAL A 183 4.65 -1.03 -20.26
C VAL A 183 4.79 -1.60 -18.85
N LEU A 184 5.04 -2.90 -18.77
CA LEU A 184 5.40 -3.58 -17.53
C LEU A 184 6.89 -3.93 -17.55
N TYR A 185 7.55 -3.82 -16.40
CA TYR A 185 8.94 -4.20 -16.22
C TYR A 185 9.00 -5.35 -15.22
N LEU A 186 9.37 -6.52 -15.73
CA LEU A 186 9.41 -7.77 -14.96
C LEU A 186 10.85 -8.19 -14.71
N GLY A 187 11.15 -8.85 -13.59
CA GLY A 187 12.48 -9.45 -13.40
C GLY A 187 12.85 -10.39 -14.54
N VAL A 188 14.13 -10.46 -14.94
CA VAL A 188 14.58 -11.32 -16.07
C VAL A 188 14.54 -12.82 -15.79
N ASN A 189 14.47 -13.21 -14.51
CA ASN A 189 14.44 -14.60 -14.09
C ASN A 189 13.07 -14.93 -13.48
N PRO A 190 12.60 -16.18 -13.58
CA PRO A 190 11.49 -16.67 -12.78
C PRO A 190 11.64 -16.25 -11.30
N PRO A 191 10.55 -15.83 -10.65
CA PRO A 191 9.17 -15.88 -11.14
C PRO A 191 8.73 -14.64 -11.95
N TYR A 192 9.67 -13.84 -12.48
CA TYR A 192 9.37 -12.62 -13.27
C TYR A 192 8.61 -11.56 -12.46
N GLY A 193 8.89 -11.45 -11.17
CA GLY A 193 8.22 -10.51 -10.27
C GLY A 193 8.19 -9.08 -10.83
N LEU A 194 7.06 -8.40 -10.63
CA LEU A 194 6.84 -7.03 -11.11
C LEU A 194 7.81 -6.07 -10.40
N VAL A 195 8.60 -5.34 -11.17
CA VAL A 195 9.58 -4.35 -10.68
C VAL A 195 9.06 -2.93 -10.88
N ARG A 196 8.36 -2.69 -12.00
CA ARG A 196 7.78 -1.37 -12.33
C ARG A 196 6.63 -1.53 -13.30
N PHE A 197 5.68 -0.60 -13.27
CA PHE A 197 4.70 -0.40 -14.33
C PHE A 197 4.64 1.07 -14.75
N ASP A 198 4.53 1.30 -16.05
CA ASP A 198 4.31 2.59 -16.68
C ASP A 198 3.01 2.52 -17.51
N LEU A 199 1.88 2.91 -16.92
CA LEU A 199 0.56 2.90 -17.57
C LEU A 199 0.22 4.29 -18.09
N THR A 200 -0.25 4.35 -19.33
CA THR A 200 -0.61 5.61 -19.99
C THR A 200 -1.83 6.27 -19.37
N LYS A 201 -2.81 5.46 -18.94
CA LYS A 201 -4.06 5.91 -18.33
C LYS A 201 -4.70 4.82 -17.47
N SER A 202 -5.44 5.24 -16.45
CA SER A 202 -6.34 4.37 -15.68
C SER A 202 -7.60 5.15 -15.29
N GLY A 203 -8.74 4.47 -15.14
CA GLY A 203 -10.04 5.07 -14.84
C GLY A 203 -11.08 4.89 -15.96
N LYS A 204 -12.36 4.82 -15.58
CA LYS A 204 -13.47 4.50 -16.50
C LYS A 204 -14.07 5.75 -17.18
N THR A 205 -14.02 6.91 -16.52
CA THR A 205 -14.67 8.14 -16.96
C THR A 205 -13.73 9.33 -16.79
N ASP A 206 -13.89 10.38 -17.60
CA ASP A 206 -13.01 11.56 -17.60
C ASP A 206 -12.74 12.19 -16.21
N PRO A 207 -13.70 12.32 -15.27
CA PRO A 207 -13.41 12.89 -13.94
C PRO A 207 -12.59 11.96 -13.03
N THR A 208 -12.37 10.70 -13.42
CA THR A 208 -11.61 9.70 -12.66
C THR A 208 -10.40 9.17 -13.44
N LYS A 209 -10.13 9.74 -14.63
CA LYS A 209 -9.02 9.32 -15.47
C LYS A 209 -7.72 9.92 -14.98
N VAL A 210 -6.89 9.09 -14.37
CA VAL A 210 -5.48 9.37 -14.09
C VAL A 210 -4.63 9.02 -15.31
N ARG A 211 -3.53 9.73 -15.49
CA ARG A 211 -2.58 9.52 -16.60
C ARG A 211 -1.17 9.30 -16.06
N ASP A 212 -0.31 8.75 -16.91
CA ASP A 212 1.14 8.67 -16.67
C ASP A 212 1.51 7.98 -15.33
N LEU A 213 0.83 6.86 -15.00
CA LEU A 213 1.06 6.13 -13.78
C LEU A 213 2.38 5.37 -13.90
N ALA A 214 3.38 5.73 -13.11
CA ALA A 214 4.75 5.30 -13.32
C ALA A 214 5.38 4.89 -11.98
N PHE A 215 5.18 3.64 -11.55
CA PHE A 215 5.50 3.16 -10.20
C PHE A 215 6.45 1.98 -10.19
N SER A 216 7.51 2.10 -9.40
CA SER A 216 8.32 0.97 -8.96
C SER A 216 7.61 0.21 -7.84
N VAL A 217 7.78 -1.11 -7.86
CA VAL A 217 7.10 -2.07 -6.98
C VAL A 217 8.17 -2.90 -6.27
N SER A 218 8.04 -3.04 -4.95
CA SER A 218 8.91 -3.94 -4.18
C SER A 218 8.12 -4.63 -3.09
N ASP A 219 8.41 -5.92 -2.87
CA ASP A 219 7.84 -6.68 -1.75
C ASP A 219 8.24 -6.07 -0.40
N ALA A 220 7.25 -5.86 0.45
CA ALA A 220 7.39 -5.35 1.82
C ALA A 220 6.87 -6.35 2.86
N THR A 221 6.60 -7.60 2.46
CA THR A 221 6.08 -8.66 3.35
C THR A 221 7.00 -8.89 4.56
N ASN A 222 8.31 -8.71 4.39
CA ASN A 222 9.27 -8.83 5.49
C ASN A 222 9.13 -7.75 6.58
N ASP A 223 8.46 -6.64 6.29
CA ASP A 223 8.29 -5.52 7.23
C ASP A 223 6.89 -5.49 7.86
N MET A 224 6.02 -6.47 7.60
CA MET A 224 4.60 -6.44 7.99
C MET A 224 4.35 -6.15 9.47
N ALA A 225 5.09 -6.78 10.38
CA ALA A 225 4.95 -6.52 11.81
C ALA A 225 5.21 -5.04 12.16
N ALA A 226 6.27 -4.47 11.59
CA ALA A 226 6.61 -3.06 11.77
C ALA A 226 5.58 -2.14 11.11
N LEU A 227 5.10 -2.51 9.91
CA LEU A 227 4.07 -1.79 9.18
C LEU A 227 2.76 -1.72 9.99
N TYR A 228 2.27 -2.84 10.54
CA TYR A 228 1.05 -2.84 11.36
C TYR A 228 1.21 -2.05 12.66
N ARG A 229 2.41 -2.03 13.26
CA ARG A 229 2.70 -1.14 14.40
C ARG A 229 2.64 0.34 14.02
N ASP A 230 3.23 0.71 12.88
CA ASP A 230 3.20 2.10 12.40
C ASP A 230 1.76 2.54 12.09
N LEU A 231 1.00 1.70 11.38
CA LEU A 231 -0.43 1.91 11.13
C LEU A 231 -1.21 2.08 12.43
N ALA A 232 -0.99 1.23 13.44
CA ALA A 232 -1.66 1.34 14.73
C ALA A 232 -1.27 2.62 15.51
N ALA A 233 -0.01 3.03 15.44
CA ALA A 233 0.49 4.25 16.07
C ALA A 233 -0.13 5.50 15.43
N LYS A 234 -0.09 5.59 14.09
CA LYS A 234 -0.69 6.71 13.34
C LYS A 234 -2.21 6.74 13.47
N THR A 235 -2.87 5.58 13.51
CA THR A 235 -4.31 5.49 13.79
C THR A 235 -4.67 6.09 15.15
N ALA A 236 -3.83 5.91 16.17
CA ALA A 236 -4.05 6.51 17.48
C ALA A 236 -3.93 8.06 17.46
N GLU A 237 -3.16 8.64 16.53
CA GLU A 237 -3.10 10.10 16.35
C GLU A 237 -4.39 10.70 15.79
N LEU A 238 -5.24 9.87 15.16
CA LEU A 238 -6.50 10.31 14.55
C LEU A 238 -7.56 10.75 15.58
N GLU A 239 -7.30 10.57 16.88
CA GLU A 239 -8.15 11.09 17.96
C GLU A 239 -8.35 12.61 17.87
N THR A 240 -7.48 13.34 17.17
CA THR A 240 -7.61 14.79 16.94
C THR A 240 -7.88 15.15 15.48
N ALA A 241 -8.17 14.16 14.63
CA ALA A 241 -8.34 14.40 13.21
C ALA A 241 -9.66 15.10 12.87
N TYR A 242 -9.60 16.00 11.90
CA TYR A 242 -10.73 16.78 11.42
C TYR A 242 -11.50 16.05 10.31
N ASP A 243 -12.82 16.24 10.30
CA ASP A 243 -13.71 15.88 9.20
C ASP A 243 -14.35 17.15 8.62
N PRO A 244 -13.75 17.79 7.59
CA PRO A 244 -14.30 19.00 6.99
C PRO A 244 -15.56 18.72 6.15
N PHE A 245 -15.90 17.46 5.90
CA PHE A 245 -17.06 17.05 5.11
C PHE A 245 -18.31 16.80 5.97
N THR A 246 -18.12 16.68 7.29
CA THR A 246 -19.21 16.55 8.25
C THR A 246 -19.67 17.94 8.71
N GLY A 247 -20.89 18.32 8.33
CA GLY A 247 -21.43 19.66 8.55
C GLY A 247 -21.71 19.97 10.03
N VAL A 248 -21.12 21.06 10.52
CA VAL A 248 -21.45 21.69 11.81
C VAL A 248 -21.91 23.11 11.53
N LYS A 249 -23.15 23.44 11.89
CA LYS A 249 -23.66 24.81 11.79
C LYS A 249 -23.16 25.62 12.98
N GLN A 250 -22.57 26.77 12.70
CA GLN A 250 -22.16 27.74 13.71
C GLN A 250 -23.31 28.74 13.95
N GLY A 251 -23.63 28.98 15.23
CA GLY A 251 -24.68 29.89 15.69
C GLY A 251 -24.12 31.23 16.14
N THR A 252 -24.75 31.84 17.14
CA THR A 252 -24.24 33.09 17.71
C THR A 252 -23.00 32.84 18.58
N TYR A 253 -22.25 33.90 18.86
CA TYR A 253 -21.09 33.84 19.75
C TYR A 253 -21.10 34.99 20.74
N LYS A 254 -20.44 34.81 21.88
CA LYS A 254 -20.23 35.86 22.88
C LYS A 254 -18.87 35.72 23.54
N PHE A 255 -18.32 36.85 23.98
CA PHE A 255 -17.18 36.86 24.88
C PHE A 255 -17.65 36.71 26.34
N GLN A 256 -16.94 35.91 27.12
CA GLN A 256 -17.28 35.61 28.50
C GLN A 256 -16.03 35.58 29.39
N ASN A 257 -16.19 35.98 30.66
CA ASN A 257 -15.15 35.91 31.70
C ASN A 257 -13.84 36.62 31.32
N CYS A 258 -13.93 37.78 30.66
CA CYS A 258 -12.77 38.52 30.18
C CYS A 258 -12.17 39.37 31.30
N SER A 259 -10.99 38.94 31.73
CA SER A 259 -10.17 39.51 32.79
C SER A 259 -8.71 39.58 32.36
N VAL A 260 -7.85 40.12 33.22
CA VAL A 260 -6.40 40.17 32.97
C VAL A 260 -5.77 38.81 32.73
N ASN A 261 -6.34 37.74 33.30
CA ASN A 261 -5.76 36.39 33.22
C ASN A 261 -6.28 35.60 32.01
N SER A 262 -7.51 35.88 31.56
CA SER A 262 -8.14 35.12 30.50
C SER A 262 -9.34 35.82 29.89
N CYS A 263 -9.74 35.41 28.69
CA CYS A 263 -11.03 35.75 28.08
C CYS A 263 -11.49 34.56 27.24
N ALA A 264 -12.77 34.24 27.29
CA ALA A 264 -13.32 33.10 26.56
C ALA A 264 -14.25 33.57 25.44
N ILE A 265 -14.25 32.85 24.33
CA ILE A 265 -15.32 32.90 23.33
C ILE A 265 -16.19 31.66 23.51
N VAL A 266 -17.50 31.89 23.62
CA VAL A 266 -18.51 30.83 23.65
C VAL A 266 -19.23 30.85 22.31
N VAL A 267 -19.15 29.75 21.57
CA VAL A 267 -19.73 29.60 20.24
C VAL A 267 -20.87 28.60 20.30
N GLU A 268 -22.05 28.98 19.82
CA GLU A 268 -23.17 28.06 19.64
C GLU A 268 -22.94 27.17 18.42
N LEU A 269 -23.28 25.90 18.54
CA LEU A 269 -23.04 24.88 17.54
C LEU A 269 -24.32 24.06 17.34
N THR A 270 -24.55 23.58 16.13
CA THR A 270 -25.59 22.59 15.85
C THR A 270 -25.04 21.54 14.91
N ASN A 271 -25.16 20.27 15.30
CA ASN A 271 -24.84 19.17 14.41
C ASN A 271 -25.95 19.05 13.35
N VAL A 272 -25.63 19.36 12.10
CA VAL A 272 -26.57 19.22 10.97
C VAL A 272 -26.37 17.91 10.20
N GLY A 273 -25.43 17.09 10.65
CA GLY A 273 -25.16 15.76 10.13
C GLY A 273 -26.15 14.70 10.63
N LYS A 274 -26.00 13.49 10.08
CA LYS A 274 -26.84 12.32 10.39
C LYS A 274 -26.28 11.42 11.50
N GLN A 275 -25.05 11.69 11.93
CA GLN A 275 -24.33 10.91 12.94
C GLN A 275 -23.97 11.81 14.11
N ALA A 276 -23.71 11.23 15.28
CA ALA A 276 -23.20 12.00 16.41
C ALA A 276 -21.76 12.46 16.11
N VAL A 277 -21.42 13.71 16.44
CA VAL A 277 -20.11 14.29 16.09
C VAL A 277 -19.48 14.97 17.29
N ARG A 278 -18.17 14.82 17.44
CA ARG A 278 -17.39 15.72 18.29
C ARG A 278 -17.01 16.94 17.46
N VAL A 279 -16.91 18.10 18.09
CA VAL A 279 -16.57 19.36 17.42
C VAL A 279 -15.37 19.98 18.10
N ALA A 280 -14.38 20.39 17.32
CA ALA A 280 -13.28 21.23 17.78
C ALA A 280 -13.56 22.68 17.37
N VAL A 281 -13.34 23.61 18.30
CA VAL A 281 -13.39 25.05 18.06
C VAL A 281 -12.01 25.63 18.32
N LYS A 282 -11.41 26.18 17.27
CA LYS A 282 -10.13 26.88 17.31
C LYS A 282 -10.38 28.37 17.10
N ALA A 283 -9.76 29.22 17.91
CA ALA A 283 -9.88 30.66 17.77
C ALA A 283 -8.50 31.34 17.86
N THR A 284 -8.26 32.29 16.95
CA THR A 284 -7.11 33.20 16.97
C THR A 284 -7.59 34.58 17.38
N TRP A 285 -6.95 35.15 18.38
CA TRP A 285 -7.35 36.41 18.99
C TRP A 285 -6.43 37.54 18.53
N THR A 286 -7.04 38.69 18.25
CA THR A 286 -6.33 39.91 17.86
C THR A 286 -6.68 41.06 18.81
N GLY A 287 -5.71 41.91 19.11
CA GLY A 287 -5.89 43.10 19.94
C GLY A 287 -4.92 44.20 19.53
N GLY A 288 -5.45 45.39 19.24
CA GLY A 288 -4.64 46.48 18.69
C GLY A 288 -3.91 46.10 17.40
N GLY A 289 -4.57 45.34 16.52
CA GLY A 289 -4.05 44.90 15.21
C GLY A 289 -3.03 43.75 15.26
N ASN A 290 -2.68 43.24 16.43
CA ASN A 290 -1.69 42.17 16.59
C ASN A 290 -2.34 40.88 17.10
N VAL A 291 -1.80 39.72 16.74
CA VAL A 291 -2.20 38.44 17.33
C VAL A 291 -1.78 38.42 18.80
N ILE A 292 -2.77 38.24 19.68
CA ILE A 292 -2.59 38.20 21.13
C ILE A 292 -2.75 36.79 21.69
N GLY A 293 -2.91 35.78 20.84
CA GLY A 293 -2.85 34.36 21.19
C GLY A 293 -3.95 33.55 20.51
N SER A 294 -4.07 32.29 20.89
CA SER A 294 -5.08 31.37 20.36
C SER A 294 -5.60 30.45 21.47
N CYS A 295 -6.73 29.81 21.20
CA CYS A 295 -7.26 28.74 22.03
C CYS A 295 -7.84 27.64 21.15
N GLU A 296 -7.95 26.43 21.71
CA GLU A 296 -8.69 25.31 21.13
C GLU A 296 -9.57 24.70 22.23
N SER A 297 -10.77 24.29 21.86
CA SER A 297 -11.69 23.57 22.73
C SER A 297 -12.39 22.46 21.97
N ARG A 298 -12.84 21.42 22.69
CA ARG A 298 -13.55 20.28 22.10
C ARG A 298 -14.83 20.05 22.87
N VAL A 299 -15.91 19.71 22.16
CA VAL A 299 -17.22 19.42 22.74
C VAL A 299 -17.87 18.24 22.02
N GLY A 300 -18.78 17.57 22.72
CA GLY A 300 -19.61 16.51 22.18
C GLY A 300 -19.37 15.16 22.86
N PRO A 301 -19.90 14.07 22.27
CA PRO A 301 -20.57 14.06 20.97
C PRO A 301 -21.92 14.80 20.98
N LEU A 302 -22.17 15.62 19.96
CA LEU A 302 -23.48 16.21 19.67
C LEU A 302 -24.28 15.24 18.78
N GLN A 303 -25.45 14.81 19.22
CA GLN A 303 -26.37 13.98 18.44
C GLN A 303 -26.88 14.72 17.18
N PRO A 304 -27.41 14.01 16.16
CA PRO A 304 -28.02 14.65 15.00
C PRO A 304 -29.06 15.69 15.40
N SER A 305 -29.00 16.88 14.79
CA SER A 305 -29.84 18.04 15.09
C SER A 305 -29.70 18.61 16.52
N GLN A 306 -28.76 18.11 17.33
CA GLN A 306 -28.53 18.61 18.68
C GLN A 306 -27.77 19.94 18.64
N ALA A 307 -28.30 20.93 19.33
CA ALA A 307 -27.60 22.17 19.64
C ALA A 307 -26.65 22.00 20.84
N GLY A 308 -25.53 22.70 20.82
CA GLY A 308 -24.55 22.73 21.91
C GLY A 308 -23.77 24.04 21.91
N SER A 309 -22.79 24.15 22.79
CA SER A 309 -21.85 25.27 22.78
C SER A 309 -20.45 24.80 23.12
N ALA A 310 -19.44 25.46 22.57
CA ALA A 310 -18.05 25.26 22.91
C ALA A 310 -17.47 26.54 23.51
N THR A 311 -16.66 26.39 24.55
CA THR A 311 -15.99 27.50 25.24
C THR A 311 -14.49 27.39 25.01
N CYS A 312 -13.94 28.35 24.29
CA CYS A 312 -12.52 28.44 23.96
C CYS A 312 -11.90 29.59 24.76
N THR A 313 -11.03 29.26 25.71
CA THR A 313 -10.45 30.23 26.66
C THR A 313 -9.03 30.60 26.27
N LEU A 314 -8.80 31.88 25.98
CA LEU A 314 -7.49 32.47 25.80
C LEU A 314 -6.87 32.80 27.17
N SER A 315 -5.62 32.39 27.39
CA SER A 315 -4.86 32.65 28.63
C SER A 315 -3.39 32.97 28.37
N SER A 316 -3.07 33.57 27.23
CA SER A 316 -1.70 33.84 26.80
C SER A 316 -1.05 35.00 27.57
N PRO A 317 0.29 35.05 27.64
CA PRO A 317 1.01 36.23 28.15
C PRO A 317 0.71 37.51 27.36
N GLN A 318 0.54 37.40 26.04
CA GLN A 318 0.24 38.53 25.14
C GLN A 318 -1.15 39.10 25.42
N TRP A 319 -2.14 38.26 25.72
CA TRP A 319 -3.45 38.69 26.22
C TRP A 319 -3.31 39.49 27.51
N THR A 320 -2.56 38.95 28.48
CA THR A 320 -2.35 39.59 29.78
C THR A 320 -1.72 40.98 29.62
N GLN A 321 -0.70 41.09 28.77
CA GLN A 321 -0.04 42.36 28.45
C GLN A 321 -0.97 43.34 27.75
N PHE A 322 -1.71 42.87 26.73
CA PHE A 322 -2.72 43.67 26.03
C PHE A 322 -3.76 44.22 27.01
N TYR A 323 -4.33 43.35 27.85
CA TYR A 323 -5.38 43.73 28.79
C TYR A 323 -4.89 44.74 29.83
N ARG A 324 -3.70 44.54 30.42
CA ARG A 324 -3.11 45.51 31.36
C ARG A 324 -2.88 46.88 30.72
N ARG A 325 -2.39 46.91 29.47
CA ARG A 325 -2.21 48.15 28.71
C ARG A 325 -3.54 48.83 28.41
N ALA A 326 -4.55 48.06 28.00
CA ALA A 326 -5.88 48.56 27.72
C ALA A 326 -6.54 49.16 28.97
N GLN A 327 -6.25 48.64 30.16
CA GLN A 327 -6.72 49.20 31.42
C GLN A 327 -5.94 50.44 31.89
N SER A 328 -4.67 50.58 31.53
CA SER A 328 -3.82 51.69 31.98
C SER A 328 -3.84 52.91 31.06
N VAL A 329 -4.26 52.76 29.81
CA VAL A 329 -4.31 53.83 28.81
C VAL A 329 -5.76 54.19 28.51
N ALA A 330 -6.15 55.46 28.66
CA ALA A 330 -7.48 55.91 28.29
C ALA A 330 -7.72 55.76 26.77
N GLY A 331 -8.90 55.26 26.37
CA GLY A 331 -9.29 55.11 24.96
C GLY A 331 -10.01 53.79 24.68
N GLN A 332 -10.35 53.59 23.41
CA GLN A 332 -10.89 52.30 22.94
C GLN A 332 -9.74 51.34 22.61
N HIS A 333 -9.82 50.12 23.13
CA HIS A 333 -8.85 49.06 22.89
C HIS A 333 -9.58 47.85 22.29
N PRO A 334 -9.89 47.89 20.98
CA PRO A 334 -10.63 46.81 20.35
C PRO A 334 -9.82 45.51 20.38
N TYR A 335 -10.52 44.43 20.68
CA TYR A 335 -10.05 43.07 20.52
C TYR A 335 -11.12 42.24 19.84
N GLY A 336 -10.71 41.17 19.17
CA GLY A 336 -11.59 40.25 18.47
C GLY A 336 -11.02 38.85 18.46
N ALA A 337 -11.83 37.91 18.01
CA ALA A 337 -11.41 36.55 17.75
C ALA A 337 -11.94 36.15 16.37
N GLU A 338 -11.10 35.52 15.58
CA GLU A 338 -11.52 34.74 14.41
C GLU A 338 -11.53 33.29 14.83
N TRP A 339 -12.61 32.57 14.58
CA TRP A 339 -12.74 31.18 15.00
C TRP A 339 -13.28 30.29 13.89
N THR A 340 -13.02 28.99 14.05
CA THR A 340 -13.57 27.95 13.20
C THR A 340 -14.05 26.81 14.08
N ALA A 341 -15.25 26.31 13.80
CA ALA A 341 -15.76 25.08 14.38
C ALA A 341 -15.81 24.00 13.30
N MET A 342 -15.24 22.84 13.59
CA MET A 342 -15.16 21.73 12.65
C MET A 342 -15.41 20.41 13.35
N ALA A 343 -16.08 19.49 12.64
CA ALA A 343 -16.25 18.14 13.15
C ALA A 343 -14.89 17.45 13.28
N LEU A 344 -14.76 16.65 14.32
CA LEU A 344 -13.70 15.65 14.43
C LEU A 344 -14.24 14.32 13.94
N ILE A 345 -13.35 13.48 13.43
CA ILE A 345 -13.72 12.11 13.09
C ILE A 345 -14.06 11.31 14.36
N THR A 346 -14.73 10.18 14.18
CA THR A 346 -14.64 9.05 15.11
C THR A 346 -13.45 8.20 14.68
N PRO A 347 -12.35 8.13 15.45
CA PRO A 347 -11.18 7.38 15.03
C PRO A 347 -11.48 5.87 15.01
N PRO A 348 -10.94 5.13 14.03
CA PRO A 348 -11.01 3.68 14.04
C PRO A 348 -10.18 3.11 15.20
N ASP A 349 -10.57 1.93 15.71
CA ASP A 349 -9.86 1.28 16.81
C ASP A 349 -8.54 0.65 16.33
N PRO A 350 -7.37 1.10 16.85
CA PRO A 350 -6.08 0.52 16.46
C PRO A 350 -5.85 -0.89 17.00
N ALA A 351 -6.71 -1.45 17.87
CA ALA A 351 -6.50 -2.78 18.48
C ALA A 351 -6.43 -3.91 17.46
N GLY A 352 -7.21 -3.84 16.37
CA GLY A 352 -7.14 -4.81 15.27
C GLY A 352 -5.75 -4.84 14.62
N LEU A 353 -5.19 -3.66 14.34
CA LEU A 353 -3.86 -3.51 13.77
C LEU A 353 -2.76 -4.00 14.74
N ARG A 354 -2.90 -3.76 16.05
CA ARG A 354 -1.96 -4.29 17.05
C ARG A 354 -2.01 -5.82 17.13
N THR A 355 -3.19 -6.40 16.98
CA THR A 355 -3.36 -7.86 16.91
C THR A 355 -2.66 -8.41 15.67
N LEU A 356 -2.86 -7.81 14.50
CA LEU A 356 -2.18 -8.20 13.26
C LEU A 356 -0.65 -8.02 13.36
N ALA A 357 -0.17 -6.98 14.01
CA ALA A 357 1.26 -6.81 14.28
C ALA A 357 1.81 -7.98 15.11
N SER A 358 1.09 -8.40 16.16
CA SER A 358 1.47 -9.53 17.01
C SER A 358 1.44 -10.85 16.24
N SER A 359 0.40 -11.08 15.41
CA SER A 359 0.29 -12.22 14.51
C SER A 359 1.43 -12.30 13.50
N ALA A 360 1.89 -11.15 12.96
CA ALA A 360 3.03 -11.10 12.04
C ALA A 360 4.37 -11.43 12.73
N GLU A 361 4.51 -11.19 14.03
CA GLU A 361 5.72 -11.54 14.80
C GLU A 361 5.71 -12.98 15.28
N THR A 362 4.57 -13.42 15.80
CA THR A 362 4.38 -14.73 16.40
C THR A 362 3.21 -15.43 15.69
N PRO A 363 3.43 -15.95 14.47
CA PRO A 363 2.36 -16.53 13.69
C PRO A 363 1.75 -17.76 14.36
N VAL A 364 0.43 -17.88 14.28
CA VAL A 364 -0.31 -19.00 14.85
C VAL A 364 -1.03 -19.78 13.76
N ALA A 365 -0.69 -21.06 13.62
CA ALA A 365 -1.43 -21.99 12.76
C ALA A 365 -2.82 -22.28 13.35
N ASN A 366 -3.83 -22.34 12.48
CA ASN A 366 -5.20 -22.68 12.77
C ASN A 366 -5.75 -23.50 11.60
N ALA A 367 -5.99 -24.80 11.82
CA ALA A 367 -6.46 -25.72 10.78
C ALA A 367 -7.86 -25.37 10.24
N GLN A 368 -8.65 -24.60 10.99
CA GLN A 368 -9.96 -24.08 10.57
C GLN A 368 -9.87 -22.66 9.98
N GLY A 369 -8.65 -22.16 9.79
CA GLY A 369 -8.36 -20.86 9.20
C GLY A 369 -8.73 -20.78 7.73
N ASN A 370 -8.93 -19.55 7.24
CA ASN A 370 -9.27 -19.27 5.83
C ASN A 370 -8.08 -18.69 5.03
N GLN A 371 -6.89 -18.68 5.65
CA GLN A 371 -5.65 -18.23 5.04
C GLN A 371 -4.73 -19.43 4.93
N HIS A 372 -4.54 -19.93 3.71
CA HIS A 372 -3.86 -21.19 3.43
C HIS A 372 -2.44 -20.92 2.96
N ILE A 373 -1.48 -21.54 3.64
CA ILE A 373 -0.08 -21.57 3.25
C ILE A 373 0.11 -22.82 2.40
N TYR A 374 0.61 -22.65 1.20
CA TYR A 374 0.84 -23.75 0.27
C TYR A 374 2.30 -23.84 -0.13
N VAL A 375 2.68 -25.03 -0.60
CA VAL A 375 3.96 -25.30 -1.25
C VAL A 375 3.71 -25.89 -2.63
N ILE A 376 4.50 -25.43 -3.61
CA ILE A 376 4.59 -26.06 -4.92
C ILE A 376 5.95 -26.76 -4.99
N ARG A 377 5.94 -28.04 -5.35
CA ARG A 377 7.15 -28.88 -5.42
C ARG A 377 7.07 -29.92 -6.53
N ASP A 378 8.22 -30.42 -6.94
CA ASP A 378 8.36 -31.57 -7.85
C ASP A 378 7.66 -32.83 -7.26
N ASP A 379 7.01 -33.65 -8.09
CA ASP A 379 6.37 -34.90 -7.69
C ASP A 379 7.38 -35.98 -7.27
N ALA A 380 8.63 -35.87 -7.77
CA ALA A 380 9.68 -36.86 -7.57
C ALA A 380 10.27 -36.92 -6.14
N GLY A 381 9.82 -36.08 -5.20
CA GLY A 381 10.23 -36.22 -3.79
C GLY A 381 9.87 -35.06 -2.85
N LYS A 382 10.34 -35.18 -1.60
CA LYS A 382 10.09 -34.22 -0.49
C LYS A 382 11.35 -33.41 -0.10
N ASP A 383 12.41 -33.48 -0.90
CA ASP A 383 13.66 -32.79 -0.58
C ASP A 383 13.53 -31.29 -0.82
N ASP A 384 14.26 -30.47 -0.07
CA ASP A 384 14.18 -29.02 -0.21
C ASP A 384 14.49 -28.54 -1.63
N LYS A 385 15.43 -29.19 -2.33
CA LYS A 385 15.78 -28.83 -3.72
C LYS A 385 14.62 -28.97 -4.71
N GLN A 386 13.58 -29.71 -4.34
CA GLN A 386 12.38 -29.92 -5.15
C GLN A 386 11.29 -28.88 -4.88
N ILE A 387 11.48 -28.01 -3.89
CA ILE A 387 10.51 -26.95 -3.58
C ILE A 387 10.73 -25.78 -4.53
N TRP A 388 9.67 -25.44 -5.26
CA TRP A 388 9.64 -24.39 -6.26
C TRP A 388 9.18 -23.05 -5.68
N LYS A 389 8.16 -23.07 -4.80
CA LYS A 389 7.57 -21.87 -4.20
C LYS A 389 6.80 -22.18 -2.91
N TYR A 390 6.82 -21.23 -1.98
CA TYR A 390 5.83 -21.12 -0.91
C TYR A 390 4.93 -19.90 -1.17
N GLY A 391 3.65 -20.00 -0.84
CA GLY A 391 2.72 -18.89 -1.01
C GLY A 391 1.56 -18.92 -0.04
N VAL A 392 0.77 -17.85 -0.09
CA VAL A 392 -0.45 -17.68 0.68
C VAL A 392 -1.62 -17.48 -0.27
N ALA A 393 -2.72 -18.16 -0.01
CA ALA A 393 -3.99 -17.99 -0.72
C ALA A 393 -5.14 -17.95 0.29
N THR A 394 -6.17 -17.16 -0.02
CA THR A 394 -7.31 -16.92 0.88
C THR A 394 -8.56 -17.59 0.33
N GLY A 395 -9.40 -18.15 1.20
CA GLY A 395 -10.71 -18.64 0.81
C GLY A 395 -10.80 -20.15 0.59
N PRO A 396 -12.03 -20.68 0.43
CA PRO A 396 -12.27 -22.10 0.22
C PRO A 396 -11.71 -22.63 -1.11
N ASP A 397 -11.52 -21.74 -2.08
CA ASP A 397 -10.99 -22.03 -3.43
C ASP A 397 -9.48 -21.79 -3.53
N TRP A 398 -8.75 -21.76 -2.40
CA TRP A 398 -7.35 -21.36 -2.34
C TRP A 398 -6.45 -22.13 -3.32
N ARG A 399 -6.78 -23.39 -3.66
CA ARG A 399 -6.01 -24.24 -4.57
C ARG A 399 -5.97 -23.76 -6.02
N LYS A 400 -6.97 -22.99 -6.47
CA LYS A 400 -6.99 -22.47 -7.84
C LYS A 400 -5.75 -21.60 -8.13
N ILE A 401 -5.34 -20.79 -7.16
CA ILE A 401 -4.20 -19.86 -7.28
C ILE A 401 -2.87 -20.60 -7.53
N PRO A 402 -2.45 -21.59 -6.73
CA PRO A 402 -1.24 -22.36 -7.00
C PRO A 402 -1.38 -23.35 -8.17
N GLU A 403 -2.56 -23.88 -8.45
CA GLU A 403 -2.78 -24.77 -9.61
C GLU A 403 -2.54 -24.05 -10.95
N GLU A 404 -2.95 -22.78 -11.07
CA GLU A 404 -2.65 -21.93 -12.23
C GLU A 404 -1.14 -21.70 -12.44
N GLN A 405 -0.33 -21.87 -11.39
CA GLN A 405 1.12 -21.71 -11.44
C GLN A 405 1.87 -22.99 -11.80
N LEU A 406 1.23 -24.18 -11.74
CA LEU A 406 1.90 -25.46 -12.01
C LEU A 406 2.50 -25.53 -13.42
N ARG A 407 1.90 -24.84 -14.39
CA ARG A 407 2.37 -24.77 -15.77
C ARG A 407 3.75 -24.12 -15.93
N PHE A 408 4.21 -23.34 -14.95
CA PHE A 408 5.54 -22.72 -14.94
C PHE A 408 6.60 -23.58 -14.26
N CYS A 409 6.17 -24.68 -13.64
CA CYS A 409 7.03 -25.60 -12.94
C CYS A 409 7.47 -26.70 -13.91
N THR A 410 8.78 -26.99 -13.96
CA THR A 410 9.40 -27.73 -15.08
C THR A 410 9.30 -29.25 -14.97
N ALA A 411 8.84 -29.82 -13.84
CA ALA A 411 8.85 -31.26 -13.58
C ALA A 411 7.67 -31.69 -12.69
N GLY A 412 6.57 -32.15 -13.30
CA GLY A 412 5.52 -32.91 -12.59
C GLY A 412 4.98 -32.26 -11.30
N CYS A 413 4.89 -30.93 -11.22
CA CYS A 413 4.73 -30.29 -9.92
C CYS A 413 3.35 -30.51 -9.29
N VAL A 414 3.34 -30.63 -7.97
CA VAL A 414 2.14 -30.78 -7.14
C VAL A 414 2.01 -29.61 -6.18
N VAL A 415 0.77 -29.34 -5.77
CA VAL A 415 0.45 -28.36 -4.73
C VAL A 415 0.06 -29.11 -3.47
N ASP A 416 0.72 -28.80 -2.35
CA ASP A 416 0.32 -29.26 -1.03
C ASP A 416 -0.03 -28.07 -0.13
N GLU A 417 -0.99 -28.28 0.76
CA GLU A 417 -1.23 -27.38 1.88
C GLU A 417 -0.21 -27.66 2.98
N VAL A 418 0.45 -26.61 3.46
CA VAL A 418 1.41 -26.70 4.57
C VAL A 418 0.72 -26.44 5.90
N ALA A 419 -0.10 -25.38 5.94
CA ALA A 419 -0.85 -24.95 7.12
C ALA A 419 -1.98 -24.00 6.72
N ALA A 420 -2.87 -23.71 7.65
CA ALA A 420 -3.83 -22.62 7.57
C ALA A 420 -3.70 -21.69 8.79
N THR A 421 -4.16 -20.45 8.70
CA THR A 421 -4.21 -19.47 9.80
C THR A 421 -5.52 -18.69 9.80
N GLY A 422 -5.84 -18.07 10.95
CA GLY A 422 -7.05 -17.26 11.10
C GLY A 422 -6.97 -15.87 10.46
N ASP A 423 -5.76 -15.36 10.25
CA ASP A 423 -5.51 -13.99 9.79
C ASP A 423 -4.35 -13.94 8.77
N PRO A 424 -4.35 -12.96 7.85
CA PRO A 424 -3.36 -12.87 6.79
C PRO A 424 -1.94 -12.60 7.32
N ALA A 425 -1.81 -11.87 8.44
CA ALA A 425 -0.51 -11.54 9.02
C ALA A 425 0.23 -12.80 9.49
N SER A 426 -0.48 -13.70 10.19
CA SER A 426 0.03 -15.02 10.56
C SER A 426 0.42 -15.86 9.34
N ALA A 427 -0.41 -15.88 8.28
CA ALA A 427 -0.13 -16.69 7.09
C ALA A 427 1.13 -16.25 6.35
N HIS A 428 1.27 -14.94 6.12
CA HIS A 428 2.46 -14.40 5.46
C HIS A 428 3.71 -14.54 6.32
N ALA A 429 3.59 -14.42 7.64
CA ALA A 429 4.71 -14.68 8.55
C ALA A 429 5.14 -16.17 8.56
N LEU A 430 4.20 -17.14 8.53
CA LEU A 430 4.54 -18.56 8.37
C LEU A 430 5.19 -18.85 7.01
N ALA A 431 4.62 -18.32 5.93
CA ALA A 431 5.18 -18.50 4.59
C ALA A 431 6.62 -17.94 4.51
N ARG A 432 6.87 -16.77 5.13
CA ARG A 432 8.22 -16.22 5.27
C ARG A 432 9.13 -17.14 6.06
N GLN A 433 8.70 -17.67 7.20
CA GLN A 433 9.51 -18.61 7.99
C GLN A 433 9.91 -19.84 7.17
N LEU A 434 9.03 -20.35 6.31
CA LEU A 434 9.33 -21.46 5.39
C LEU A 434 10.36 -21.06 4.33
N VAL A 435 10.22 -19.88 3.72
CA VAL A 435 11.20 -19.34 2.76
C VAL A 435 12.57 -19.11 3.42
N ASP A 436 12.59 -18.55 4.63
CA ASP A 436 13.81 -18.32 5.40
C ASP A 436 14.50 -19.64 5.76
N ALA A 437 13.72 -20.64 6.18
CA ALA A 437 14.23 -21.96 6.50
C ALA A 437 14.79 -22.67 5.27
N TYR A 438 14.09 -22.61 4.12
CA TYR A 438 14.60 -23.11 2.84
C TYR A 438 15.93 -22.45 2.49
N ARG A 439 15.99 -21.12 2.54
CA ARG A 439 17.17 -20.35 2.19
C ARG A 439 18.34 -20.65 3.12
N GLY A 440 18.09 -20.89 4.40
CA GLY A 440 19.10 -21.33 5.36
C GLY A 440 19.71 -22.69 5.01
N ARG A 441 18.95 -23.59 4.39
CA ARG A 441 19.40 -24.94 4.00
C ARG A 441 20.02 -25.00 2.60
N VAL A 442 19.46 -24.26 1.64
CA VAL A 442 19.83 -24.32 0.21
C VAL A 442 20.80 -23.19 -0.19
N GLY A 443 20.86 -22.10 0.57
CA GLY A 443 21.73 -20.93 0.30
C GLY A 443 21.14 -19.89 -0.66
N GLN A 444 19.97 -20.16 -1.24
CA GLN A 444 19.22 -19.27 -2.14
C GLN A 444 17.72 -19.42 -1.87
N CYS A 445 16.90 -18.53 -2.42
CA CYS A 445 15.44 -18.69 -2.34
C CYS A 445 14.94 -19.81 -3.26
N PRO A 446 13.70 -20.30 -3.03
CA PRO A 446 13.05 -21.17 -4.01
C PRO A 446 13.00 -20.51 -5.39
N PRO A 447 13.17 -21.26 -6.49
CA PRO A 447 13.34 -20.69 -7.83
C PRO A 447 12.23 -19.76 -8.30
N ALA A 448 10.99 -19.93 -7.82
CA ALA A 448 9.85 -19.07 -8.16
C ALA A 448 9.37 -18.23 -6.96
N GLN A 449 10.24 -17.97 -5.99
CA GLN A 449 9.90 -17.16 -4.84
C GLN A 449 10.17 -15.67 -5.11
N TRP A 450 9.10 -14.88 -5.21
CA TRP A 450 9.20 -13.41 -5.19
C TRP A 450 9.02 -12.87 -3.77
N VAL A 451 7.89 -13.22 -3.14
CA VAL A 451 7.50 -12.75 -1.80
C VAL A 451 8.44 -13.30 -0.72
N GLY A 452 8.90 -12.45 0.19
CA GLY A 452 9.82 -12.79 1.27
C GLY A 452 11.26 -13.04 0.80
N CYS A 453 11.51 -12.99 -0.51
CA CYS A 453 12.82 -13.21 -1.12
C CYS A 453 13.43 -11.89 -1.62
N SER A 454 13.74 -10.96 -0.70
CA SER A 454 14.46 -9.75 -1.08
C SER A 454 15.86 -10.12 -1.61
N PRO A 455 16.27 -9.64 -2.80
CA PRO A 455 17.66 -9.76 -3.24
C PRO A 455 18.56 -9.05 -2.23
N LYS A 456 19.66 -9.70 -1.83
CA LYS A 456 20.69 -9.09 -0.98
C LYS A 456 21.47 -8.02 -1.72
#